data_AF-A0A2S7QFR6-F1
#
_entry.id   AF-A0A2S7QFR6-F1
#
_cell.length_a   1.000
_cell.length_b   1.000
_cell.length_c   1.000
_cell.angle_alpha   90.00
_cell.angle_beta   90.00
_cell.angle_gamma   90.00
#
_symmetry.space_group_name_H-M   'P 1'
#
loop_
_entity.id
_entity.type
_entity.pdbx_description
1 polymer ?
#
loop_
_entity_poly.entity_id
_entity_poly.type
_entity_poly.pdbx_seq_one_letter_code
_entity_poly.pdbx_strand_id
1 'polypeptide(L)'
;MLQHPPLQRNYIEAYRSLYRALLHAVQYAKPARYQGRDILRNAFRKGDPATYDQKRIENTITFLNIAAKEKGLEHKLLKNLLRVQYERTQPLKHPLAEIEFDSLRYSNLCESTG
;
A
#
# COMPACT_ATOMS: atom_id res chain seq x y z
N MET A 1 -23.54 16.22 11.34
CA MET A 1 -23.33 15.38 12.54
C MET A 1 -21.89 15.55 12.96
N LEU A 2 -21.64 16.23 14.08
CA LEU A 2 -20.28 16.39 14.61
C LEU A 2 -19.85 15.06 15.23
N GLN A 3 -18.94 14.35 14.59
CA GLN A 3 -18.33 13.16 15.19
C GLN A 3 -17.39 13.63 16.30
N HIS A 4 -17.64 13.21 17.54
CA HIS A 4 -16.74 13.48 18.65
C HIS A 4 -15.42 12.72 18.44
N PRO A 5 -14.27 13.31 18.81
CA PRO A 5 -12.99 12.61 18.71
C PRO A 5 -13.09 11.29 19.48
N PRO A 6 -12.61 10.18 18.91
CA PRO A 6 -12.72 8.88 19.53
C PRO A 6 -11.95 8.86 20.85
N LEU A 7 -12.47 8.13 21.83
CA LEU A 7 -11.68 7.78 22.99
C LEU A 7 -10.43 7.04 22.53
N GLN A 8 -9.29 7.30 23.18
CA GLN A 8 -8.00 6.69 22.81
C GLN A 8 -8.08 5.15 22.73
N ARG A 9 -8.89 4.54 23.61
CA ARG A 9 -9.17 3.10 23.60
C ARG A 9 -9.73 2.62 22.27
N ASN A 10 -10.74 3.31 21.74
CA ASN A 10 -11.39 2.97 20.47
C ASN A 10 -10.40 3.07 19.31
N TYR A 11 -9.52 4.08 19.33
CA TYR A 11 -8.49 4.27 18.31
C TYR A 11 -7.48 3.12 18.27
N ILE A 12 -7.01 2.66 19.43
CA ILE A 12 -6.08 1.53 19.54
C ILE A 12 -6.76 0.21 19.17
N GLU A 13 -8.01 0.01 19.59
CA GLU A 13 -8.80 -1.17 19.27
C GLU A 13 -9.06 -1.26 17.75
N ALA A 14 -9.41 -0.14 17.10
CA ALA A 14 -9.55 -0.05 15.66
C ALA A 14 -8.25 -0.43 14.91
N TYR A 15 -7.10 0.12 15.32
CA TYR A 15 -5.80 -0.24 14.76
C TYR A 15 -5.53 -1.74 14.85
N ARG A 16 -5.76 -2.33 16.04
CA ARG A 16 -5.51 -3.76 16.28
C ARG A 16 -6.43 -4.64 15.44
N SER A 17 -7.70 -4.30 15.31
CA SER A 17 -8.68 -5.04 14.51
C SER A 17 -8.34 -4.99 13.02
N LEU A 18 -8.02 -3.82 12.49
CA LEU A 18 -7.57 -3.66 11.10
C LEU A 18 -6.28 -4.44 10.83
N TYR A 19 -5.31 -4.35 11.73
CA TYR A 19 -4.03 -5.02 11.53
C TYR A 19 -4.18 -6.54 11.51
N ARG A 20 -5.03 -7.11 12.39
CA ARG A 20 -5.33 -8.55 12.39
C ARG A 20 -6.02 -8.97 11.08
N ALA A 21 -7.08 -8.27 10.68
CA ALA A 21 -7.80 -8.57 9.44
C ALA A 21 -6.88 -8.49 8.21
N LEU A 22 -6.00 -7.49 8.16
CA LEU A 22 -5.00 -7.35 7.10
C LEU A 22 -4.06 -8.56 7.03
N LEU A 23 -3.54 -9.03 8.15
CA LEU A 23 -2.61 -10.17 8.18
C LEU A 23 -3.25 -11.45 7.63
N HIS A 24 -4.52 -11.69 7.97
CA HIS A 24 -5.30 -12.79 7.39
C HIS A 24 -5.54 -12.59 5.88
N ALA A 25 -5.91 -11.38 5.47
CA ALA A 25 -6.17 -11.04 4.06
C ALA A 25 -4.95 -11.30 3.15
N VAL A 26 -3.75 -10.99 3.64
CA VAL A 26 -2.50 -11.22 2.90
C VAL A 26 -1.85 -12.58 3.20
N GLN A 27 -2.49 -13.43 4.00
CA GLN A 27 -1.98 -14.74 4.41
C GLN A 27 -0.53 -14.67 4.93
N TYR A 28 -0.20 -13.62 5.69
CA TYR A 28 1.13 -13.37 6.22
C TYR A 28 2.27 -13.35 5.17
N ALA A 29 1.95 -13.11 3.89
CA ALA A 29 2.93 -13.09 2.81
C ALA A 29 3.88 -11.89 2.89
N LYS A 30 5.14 -12.10 2.51
CA LYS A 30 6.14 -11.04 2.29
C LYS A 30 6.17 -10.67 0.80
N PRO A 31 6.30 -9.39 0.41
CA PRO A 31 6.45 -8.19 1.26
C PRO A 31 5.11 -7.60 1.74
N ALA A 32 3.97 -8.11 1.27
CA ALA A 32 2.64 -7.53 1.47
C ALA A 32 2.29 -7.19 2.92
N ARG A 33 2.60 -8.08 3.88
CA ARG A 33 2.35 -7.83 5.31
C ARG A 33 3.07 -6.60 5.86
N TYR A 34 4.28 -6.33 5.38
CA TYR A 34 5.06 -5.17 5.83
C TYR A 34 4.48 -3.90 5.25
N GLN A 35 4.12 -3.91 3.95
CA GLN A 35 3.53 -2.72 3.33
C GLN A 35 2.18 -2.36 3.94
N GLY A 36 1.31 -3.34 4.17
CA GLY A 36 0.03 -3.09 4.80
C GLY A 36 0.17 -2.62 6.25
N ARG A 37 1.11 -3.20 7.02
CA ARG A 37 1.43 -2.72 8.37
C ARG A 37 1.87 -1.26 8.35
N ASP A 38 2.76 -0.91 7.44
CA ASP A 38 3.35 0.42 7.39
C ASP A 38 2.33 1.47 6.91
N ILE A 39 1.43 1.10 5.98
CA ILE A 39 0.26 1.92 5.63
C ILE A 39 -0.61 2.19 6.88
N LEU A 40 -1.02 1.14 7.61
CA LEU A 40 -1.86 1.31 8.80
C LEU A 40 -1.14 2.11 9.90
N ARG A 41 0.14 1.81 10.14
CA ARG A 41 0.95 2.52 11.14
C ARG A 41 1.07 3.99 10.79
N ASN A 42 1.31 4.33 9.52
CA ASN A 42 1.40 5.73 9.08
C ASN A 42 0.05 6.44 9.19
N ALA A 43 -1.04 5.80 8.75
CA ALA A 43 -2.38 6.36 8.84
C ALA A 43 -2.76 6.67 10.30
N PHE A 44 -2.51 5.75 11.24
CA PHE A 44 -2.88 5.97 12.63
C PHE A 44 -1.92 6.89 13.40
N ARG A 45 -0.62 6.93 13.05
CA ARG A 45 0.36 7.77 13.77
C ARG A 45 0.46 9.19 13.25
N LYS A 46 0.30 9.39 11.94
CA LYS A 46 0.42 10.69 11.28
C LYS A 46 -0.94 11.30 10.92
N GLY A 47 -2.01 10.50 10.93
CA GLY A 47 -3.35 10.97 10.68
C GLY A 47 -3.93 11.76 11.86
N ASP A 48 -4.94 12.57 11.55
CA ASP A 48 -5.67 13.36 12.53
C ASP A 48 -6.78 12.50 13.19
N PRO A 49 -6.76 12.31 14.52
CA PRO A 49 -7.81 11.59 15.25
C PRO A 49 -9.23 12.14 15.03
N ALA A 50 -9.39 13.42 14.68
CA ALA A 50 -10.69 14.00 14.38
C ALA A 50 -11.31 13.44 13.09
N THR A 51 -10.51 12.84 12.21
CA THR A 51 -10.98 12.17 10.98
C THR A 51 -11.40 10.72 11.20
N TYR A 52 -11.34 10.23 12.45
CA TYR A 52 -11.76 8.90 12.80
C TYR A 52 -13.25 8.70 12.55
N ASP A 53 -13.58 7.70 11.74
CA ASP A 53 -14.95 7.30 11.42
C ASP A 53 -15.09 5.80 11.63
N GLN A 54 -15.87 5.43 12.64
CA GLN A 54 -16.13 4.04 13.01
C GLN A 54 -16.66 3.22 11.83
N LYS A 55 -17.55 3.79 11.01
CA LYS A 55 -18.16 3.08 9.88
C LYS A 55 -17.14 2.78 8.80
N ARG A 56 -16.19 3.69 8.55
CA ARG A 56 -15.09 3.47 7.60
C ARG A 56 -14.15 2.36 8.06
N ILE A 57 -13.88 2.28 9.35
CA ILE A 57 -13.08 1.20 9.94
C ILE A 57 -13.78 -0.15 9.73
N GLU A 58 -15.07 -0.24 10.07
CA GLU A 58 -15.88 -1.45 9.92
C GLU A 58 -15.99 -1.93 8.47
N ASN A 59 -16.21 -1.01 7.53
CA ASN A 59 -16.22 -1.32 6.10
C ASN A 59 -14.87 -1.88 5.64
N THR A 60 -13.77 -1.30 6.13
CA THR A 60 -12.40 -1.75 5.80
C THR A 60 -12.12 -3.14 6.38
N ILE A 61 -12.53 -3.41 7.63
CA ILE A 61 -12.42 -4.73 8.25
C ILE A 61 -13.22 -5.76 7.43
N THR A 62 -14.44 -5.41 7.02
CA THR A 62 -15.29 -6.28 6.20
C THR A 62 -14.63 -6.61 4.86
N PHE A 63 -14.11 -5.60 4.15
CA PHE A 63 -13.35 -5.77 2.92
C PHE A 63 -12.15 -6.72 3.11
N LEU A 64 -11.35 -6.53 4.17
CA LEU A 64 -10.20 -7.38 4.46
C LEU A 64 -10.60 -8.82 4.79
N ASN A 65 -11.69 -9.02 5.52
CA ASN A 65 -12.22 -10.35 5.82
C ASN A 65 -12.70 -11.07 4.55
N ILE A 66 -13.32 -10.37 3.60
CA ILE A 66 -13.70 -10.93 2.30
C ILE A 66 -12.44 -11.32 1.51
N ALA A 67 -11.44 -10.43 1.44
CA ALA A 67 -10.15 -10.70 0.79
C ALA A 67 -9.38 -11.89 1.39
N ALA A 68 -9.61 -12.21 2.67
CA ALA A 68 -9.03 -13.36 3.34
C ALA A 68 -9.74 -14.68 3.00
N LYS A 69 -11.08 -14.63 2.86
CA LYS A 69 -11.91 -15.81 2.61
C LYS A 69 -11.82 -16.29 1.15
N GLU A 70 -11.81 -15.37 0.20
CA GLU A 70 -11.94 -15.68 -1.21
C GLU A 70 -10.85 -15.01 -2.05
N LYS A 71 -10.39 -15.67 -3.13
CA LYS A 71 -9.48 -15.07 -4.13
C LYS A 71 -10.25 -14.20 -5.15
N GLY A 72 -11.23 -13.46 -4.65
CA GLY A 72 -12.13 -12.59 -5.42
C GLY A 72 -11.50 -11.26 -5.79
N LEU A 73 -12.36 -10.27 -6.05
CA LEU A 73 -11.95 -8.93 -6.46
C LEU A 73 -11.18 -8.21 -5.34
N GLU A 74 -11.65 -8.31 -4.10
CA GLU A 74 -11.07 -7.70 -2.90
C GLU A 74 -9.64 -8.18 -2.68
N HIS A 75 -9.40 -9.48 -2.84
CA HIS A 75 -8.07 -10.08 -2.76
C HIS A 75 -7.14 -9.54 -3.86
N LYS A 76 -7.63 -9.47 -5.11
CA LYS A 76 -6.84 -8.95 -6.24
C LYS A 76 -6.53 -7.46 -6.07
N LEU A 77 -7.50 -6.66 -5.63
CA LEU A 77 -7.35 -5.24 -5.36
C LEU A 77 -6.32 -5.01 -4.25
N LEU A 78 -6.45 -5.71 -3.12
CA LEU A 78 -5.51 -5.59 -2.00
C LEU A 78 -4.10 -5.98 -2.43
N LYS A 79 -3.94 -7.10 -3.15
CA LYS A 79 -2.64 -7.54 -3.67
C LYS A 79 -2.00 -6.50 -4.58
N ASN A 80 -2.77 -5.96 -5.52
CA ASN A 80 -2.27 -4.95 -6.46
C ASN A 80 -1.90 -3.65 -5.74
N LEU A 81 -2.73 -3.19 -4.81
CA LEU A 81 -2.44 -2.01 -3.97
C LEU A 81 -1.10 -2.17 -3.24
N LEU A 82 -0.92 -3.30 -2.56
CA LEU A 82 0.30 -3.55 -1.79
C LEU A 82 1.53 -3.76 -2.67
N ARG A 83 1.36 -4.35 -3.86
CA ARG A 83 2.42 -4.47 -4.87
C ARG A 83 2.88 -3.10 -5.36
N VAL A 84 1.95 -2.25 -5.79
CA VAL A 84 2.27 -0.89 -6.26
C VAL A 84 2.90 -0.06 -5.15
N GLN A 85 2.40 -0.18 -3.92
CA GLN A 85 3.03 0.49 -2.77
C GLN A 85 4.46 0.01 -2.54
N TYR A 86 4.70 -1.31 -2.63
CA TYR A 86 6.05 -1.86 -2.51
C TYR A 86 6.98 -1.29 -3.57
N GLU A 87 6.58 -1.32 -4.84
CA GLU A 87 7.35 -0.79 -5.97
C GLU A 87 7.69 0.68 -5.79
N ARG A 88 6.75 1.51 -5.31
CA ARG A 88 6.99 2.94 -5.03
C ARG A 88 7.98 3.20 -3.90
N THR A 89 8.06 2.30 -2.92
CA THR A 89 8.97 2.45 -1.79
C THR A 89 10.36 1.89 -2.05
N GLN A 90 10.53 1.11 -3.13
CA GLN A 90 11.84 0.61 -3.49
C GLN A 90 12.66 1.72 -4.15
N PRO A 91 13.93 1.89 -3.78
CA PRO A 91 14.83 2.75 -4.55
C PRO A 91 14.92 2.20 -5.98
N LEU A 92 15.01 3.10 -6.96
CA LEU A 92 15.28 2.69 -8.34
C LEU A 92 16.54 1.81 -8.33
N LYS A 93 16.43 0.60 -8.89
CA LYS A 93 17.56 -0.35 -8.94
C LYS A 93 18.76 0.18 -9.73
N HIS A 94 18.51 1.21 -10.55
CA HIS A 94 19.52 1.99 -11.25
C HIS A 94 19.16 3.47 -11.10
N PRO A 95 20.03 4.32 -10.57
CA PRO A 95 19.87 5.76 -10.70
C PRO A 95 19.76 6.08 -12.20
N LEU A 96 18.76 6.86 -12.59
CA LEU A 96 18.67 7.42 -13.95
C LEU A 96 19.93 8.26 -14.31
N ALA A 97 20.77 8.56 -13.32
CA ALA A 97 22.03 9.29 -13.46
C ALA A 97 23.21 8.44 -13.97
N GLU A 98 23.13 7.10 -13.96
CA GLU A 98 24.23 6.23 -14.43
C GLU A 98 23.91 5.51 -15.74
N ILE A 99 22.78 5.83 -16.39
CA ILE A 99 22.64 5.53 -17.81
C ILE A 99 23.51 6.57 -18.52
N GLU A 100 24.80 6.30 -18.58
CA GLU A 100 25.69 6.88 -19.57
C GLU A 100 25.03 6.60 -20.92
N PHE A 101 24.35 7.61 -21.45
CA PHE A 101 23.79 7.58 -22.78
C PHE A 101 24.99 7.40 -23.71
N ASP A 102 25.24 6.16 -24.09
CA ASP A 102 26.30 5.77 -25.00
C ASP A 102 25.99 6.37 -26.38
N SER A 103 26.34 7.66 -26.51
CA SER A 103 26.03 8.54 -27.65
C SER A 103 26.60 8.00 -28.97
N LEU A 104 27.54 7.06 -28.89
CA LEU A 104 28.17 6.37 -30.01
C LEU A 104 27.27 5.33 -30.67
N ARG A 105 26.13 4.95 -30.06
CA ARG A 105 25.21 3.95 -30.64
C ARG A 105 24.12 4.57 -31.53
N TYR A 106 23.86 5.87 -31.42
CA TYR A 106 22.85 6.57 -32.25
C TYR A 106 23.44 7.25 -33.50
N SER A 107 24.73 7.61 -33.50
CA SER A 107 25.40 8.15 -34.69
C SER A 107 25.47 7.14 -35.84
N ASN A 108 25.70 5.86 -35.53
CA ASN A 108 25.81 4.80 -36.54
C ASN A 108 24.46 4.36 -37.18
N LEU A 109 23.32 4.86 -36.70
CA LEU A 109 22.01 4.56 -37.29
C LEU A 109 21.53 5.63 -38.28
N CYS A 110 22.14 6.81 -38.30
CA CYS A 110 21.73 7.92 -39.17
C CYS A 110 22.54 8.02 -40.48
N GLU A 111 23.61 7.26 -40.62
CA GLU A 111 24.52 7.31 -41.79
C GLU A 111 24.25 6.23 -42.86
N SER A 112 23.28 5.34 -42.68
CA SER A 112 23.01 4.23 -43.64
C SER A 112 21.85 4.45 -44.61
N THR A 113 21.25 5.64 -44.62
CA THR A 113 20.26 6.05 -45.62
C THR A 113 20.69 7.37 -46.26
N GLY A 114 21.57 7.28 -47.25
CA GLY A 114 22.03 8.40 -48.07
C GLY A 114 22.89 7.89 -49.22
#